data_AF-A0A662ETU9-F1
#
_entry.id   AF-A0A662ETU9-F1
#
_cell.length_a   1.000
_cell.length_b   1.000
_cell.length_c   1.000
_cell.angle_alpha   90.00
_cell.angle_beta   90.00
_cell.angle_gamma   90.00
#
_symmetry.space_group_name_H-M   'P 1'
#
loop_
_entity.id
_entity.type
_entity.pdbx_description
1 polymer ?
#
loop_
_entity_poly.entity_id
_entity_poly.type
_entity_poly.pdbx_seq_one_letter_code
_entity_poly.pdbx_strand_id
1 'polypeptide(L)' 'IRGDYGLSITMNLIHGSDSPETSAREIPIFFDEEEILHYDIADSKWLGG' A
#
# COMPACT_ATOMS: atom_id res chain seq x y z
N ILE A 1 -4.23 -9.60 -9.40
CA ILE A 1 -2.84 -9.85 -8.92
C ILE A 1 -2.65 -11.31 -8.49
N ARG A 2 -3.02 -11.72 -7.27
CA ARG A 2 -2.73 -13.10 -6.81
C ARG A 2 -3.47 -14.17 -7.61
N GLY A 3 -4.71 -13.93 -8.02
CA GLY A 3 -5.47 -14.86 -8.86
C GLY A 3 -4.84 -15.05 -10.25
N ASP A 4 -4.21 -14.01 -10.79
CA ASP A 4 -3.65 -14.01 -12.15
C ASP A 4 -2.18 -14.48 -12.17
N TYR A 5 -1.41 -14.14 -11.13
CA TYR A 5 0.04 -14.31 -11.10
C TYR A 5 0.55 -15.23 -9.97
N GLY A 6 -0.30 -15.62 -9.02
CA GLY A 6 0.07 -16.44 -7.87
C GLY A 6 -0.02 -17.94 -8.17
N LEU A 7 0.99 -18.70 -7.73
CA LEU A 7 1.02 -20.16 -7.83
C LEU A 7 1.11 -20.86 -6.47
N SER A 8 1.50 -20.13 -5.42
CA SER A 8 1.66 -20.65 -4.06
C SER A 8 0.93 -19.77 -3.06
N ILE A 9 0.32 -20.39 -2.05
CA ILE A 9 -0.30 -19.67 -0.94
C ILE A 9 0.74 -18.99 -0.06
N THR A 10 1.90 -19.63 0.18
CA THR A 10 2.94 -19.11 1.06
C THR A 10 3.84 -18.07 0.37
N MET A 11 4.04 -18.20 -0.93
CA MET A 11 4.82 -17.27 -1.76
C MET A 11 3.90 -16.57 -2.75
N ASN A 12 3.00 -15.73 -2.23
CA ASN A 12 1.88 -15.15 -2.97
C ASN A 12 2.10 -13.70 -3.44
N LEU A 13 3.36 -13.36 -3.72
CA LEU A 13 3.86 -12.15 -4.40
C LEU A 13 3.82 -10.82 -3.63
N ILE A 14 2.71 -10.48 -2.97
CA ILE A 14 2.49 -9.13 -2.42
C ILE A 14 1.89 -9.20 -1.02
N HIS A 15 2.21 -8.23 -0.16
CA HIS A 15 1.57 -8.00 1.14
C HIS A 15 0.80 -6.67 1.11
N GLY A 16 -0.27 -6.57 1.89
CA GLY A 16 -0.99 -5.33 2.16
C GLY A 16 -1.61 -5.40 3.54
N SER A 17 -1.59 -4.28 4.27
CA SER A 17 -2.20 -4.19 5.60
C SER A 17 -3.68 -4.57 5.53
N ASP A 18 -4.17 -5.26 6.54
CA ASP A 18 -5.53 -5.81 6.57
C ASP A 18 -6.58 -4.87 7.22
N SER A 19 -6.13 -3.78 7.86
CA SER A 19 -7.00 -2.78 8.47
C SER A 19 -6.31 -1.40 8.57
N PRO A 20 -7.05 -0.31 8.83
CA PRO A 20 -6.46 1.00 9.14
C PRO A 20 -5.50 0.96 10.34
N GLU A 21 -5.84 0.18 11.37
CA GLU A 21 -5.02 0.04 12.58
C GLU A 21 -3.71 -0.70 12.30
N THR A 22 -3.72 -1.74 11.46
CA THR A 22 -2.50 -2.44 11.06
C THR A 22 -1.68 -1.62 10.08
N SER A 23 -2.32 -0.87 9.17
CA SER A 23 -1.62 0.07 8.28
C SER A 23 -0.84 1.13 9.04
N ALA A 24 -1.47 1.80 10.02
CA ALA A 24 -0.80 2.80 10.85
C ALA A 24 0.38 2.22 11.66
N ARG A 25 0.34 0.91 11.96
CA ARG A 25 1.45 0.20 12.61
C ARG A 25 2.55 -0.22 11.64
N GLU A 26 2.18 -0.65 10.44
CA GLU A 26 3.11 -1.22 9.45
C GLU A 26 3.92 -0.15 8.72
N ILE A 27 3.33 0.99 8.37
CA ILE A 27 4.04 2.08 7.65
C ILE A 27 5.39 2.44 8.31
N PRO A 28 5.47 2.75 9.61
CA PRO A 28 6.74 3.13 10.26
C PRO A 28 7.71 1.96 10.46
N ILE A 29 7.33 0.71 10.15
CA ILE A 29 8.27 -0.43 10.17
C ILE A 29 9.19 -0.39 8.93
N PHE A 30 8.66 0.12 7.81
CA PHE A 30 9.33 0.07 6.52
C PHE A 30 9.83 1.43 6.02
N PHE A 31 9.24 2.53 6.51
CA PHE A 31 9.56 3.87 6.06
C PHE A 31 9.78 4.80 7.25
N ASP A 32 10.84 5.60 7.16
CA ASP A 32 11.00 6.78 8.01
C ASP A 32 10.05 7.90 7.52
N GLU A 33 9.72 8.84 8.40
CA GLU A 33 8.77 9.91 8.06
C GLU A 33 9.27 10.77 6.89
N GLU A 34 10.58 10.94 6.74
CA GLU A 34 11.20 11.72 5.66
C GLU A 34 11.14 11.03 4.29
N GLU A 35 10.89 9.72 4.24
CA GLU A 35 10.71 8.98 2.99
C GLU A 35 9.29 9.14 2.42
N ILE A 36 8.35 9.66 3.22
CA ILE A 36 6.96 9.88 2.81
C ILE A 36 6.78 11.30 2.26
N LEU A 37 6.60 11.39 0.94
CA LEU A 37 6.40 12.66 0.25
C LEU A 37 4.94 13.06 0.19
N HIS A 38 4.66 14.31 0.59
CA HIS A 38 3.36 14.94 0.41
C HIS A 38 3.36 15.83 -0.83
N TYR A 39 2.48 15.53 -1.78
CA TYR A 39 2.32 16.28 -3.01
C TYR A 39 0.90 16.16 -3.56
N ASP A 40 0.49 17.14 -4.36
CA ASP A 40 -0.79 17.10 -5.05
C ASP A 40 -0.68 16.26 -6.32
N ILE A 41 -1.56 15.25 -6.44
CA ILE A 41 -1.66 14.45 -7.65
C ILE A 41 -2.36 15.30 -8.74
N ALA A 42 -1.74 15.41 -9.92
CA ALA A 42 -2.15 16.34 -10.97
C ALA A 42 -3.60 16.14 -11.48
N ASP A 43 -4.10 14.92 -11.44
CA ASP A 43 -5.44 14.53 -11.86
C ASP A 43 -6.41 14.31 -10.68
N SER A 44 -6.01 14.65 -9.45
CA SER A 44 -6.85 14.54 -8.24
C SER A 44 -8.23 15.16 -8.40
N LYS A 45 -8.35 16.26 -9.15
CA LYS A 45 -9.64 16.92 -9.48
C LYS A 45 -10.63 16.06 -10.27
N TRP A 46 -10.16 14.99 -10.91
CA TRP A 46 -10.97 14.08 -11.72
C TRP A 46 -11.23 12.74 -11.01
N LEU A 47 -10.52 12.48 -9.91
CA LEU A 47 -10.72 11.29 -9.09
C LEU A 47 -11.89 11.56 -8.13
N GLY A 48 -12.83 10.63 -8.06
CA GLY A 48 -14.00 10.76 -7.19
C GLY A 48 -13.61 10.76 -5.71
N GLY A 49 -14.19 11.69 -4.95
CA GLY A 49 -14.26 11.65 -3.48
C GLY A 49 -15.60 11.10 -3.03
#